data_AF-A0A8D2D378-F1
#
_entry.id   AF-A0A8D2D378-F1
#
_cell.length_a   1.000
_cell.length_b   1.000
_cell.length_c   1.000
_cell.angle_alpha   90.00
_cell.angle_beta   90.00
_cell.angle_gamma   90.00
#
_symmetry.space_group_name_H-M   'P 1'
#
loop_
_entity.id
_entity.type
_entity.pdbx_description
1 polymer ?
#
loop_
_entity_poly.entity_id
_entity_poly.type
_entity_poly.pdbx_seq_one_letter_code
_entity_poly.pdbx_strand_id
1 'polypeptide(L)'
;LDEEYDVIVLGPGLTACVLSGTMSVNGKKVRHMDGNPYVGARALLSLPGRSCIGAVSRWRGRLSVGLGRDWNVDLTPKFLMALS
;
A
#
# COMPACT_ATOMS: atom_id res chain seq x y z
N LEU A 1 15.06 -18.11 13.19
CA LEU A 1 13.83 -17.30 13.12
C LEU A 1 13.38 -17.16 14.54
N ASP A 2 13.25 -15.94 15.02
CA ASP A 2 12.72 -15.71 16.35
C ASP A 2 11.23 -16.07 16.30
N GLU A 3 10.82 -17.14 16.97
CA GLU A 3 9.46 -17.71 16.81
C GLU A 3 8.42 -16.96 17.66
N GLU A 4 8.86 -16.11 18.57
CA GLU A 4 7.99 -15.37 19.49
C GLU A 4 7.97 -13.89 19.16
N TYR A 5 6.76 -13.36 18.96
CA TYR A 5 6.46 -11.97 18.65
C TYR A 5 5.34 -11.49 19.57
N ASP A 6 5.43 -10.26 20.04
CA ASP A 6 4.36 -9.66 20.85
C ASP A 6 3.12 -9.35 20.00
N VAL A 7 3.33 -8.99 18.73
CA VAL A 7 2.27 -8.57 17.82
C VAL A 7 2.54 -9.10 16.42
N ILE A 8 1.54 -9.73 15.79
CA ILE A 8 1.57 -10.08 14.38
C ILE A 8 0.53 -9.23 13.64
N VAL A 9 1.00 -8.44 12.67
CA VAL A 9 0.15 -7.59 11.83
C VAL A 9 0.04 -8.22 10.45
N LEU A 10 -1.19 -8.46 9.99
CA LEU A 10 -1.47 -9.03 8.67
C LEU A 10 -2.17 -7.99 7.78
N GLY A 11 -1.53 -7.68 6.66
CA GLY A 11 -2.12 -6.95 5.55
C GLY A 11 -1.47 -5.60 5.23
N PRO A 12 -1.69 -5.06 4.01
CA PRO A 12 -0.92 -3.95 3.48
C PRO A 12 -1.52 -2.55 3.70
N GLY A 13 -2.66 -2.46 4.41
CA GLY A 13 -3.41 -1.22 4.54
C GLY A 13 -2.67 -0.15 5.36
N LEU A 14 -2.97 1.13 5.09
CA LEU A 14 -2.40 2.26 5.82
C LEU A 14 -2.60 2.13 7.34
N THR A 15 -3.78 1.70 7.79
CA THR A 15 -4.08 1.46 9.21
C THR A 15 -3.16 0.41 9.83
N ALA A 16 -2.93 -0.71 9.14
CA ALA A 16 -2.06 -1.79 9.61
C ALA A 16 -0.60 -1.31 9.73
N CYS A 17 -0.14 -0.51 8.75
CA CYS A 17 1.18 0.09 8.78
C CYS A 17 1.37 1.07 9.94
N VAL A 18 0.40 1.98 10.15
CA VAL A 18 0.45 2.93 11.27
C VAL A 18 0.48 2.19 12.61
N LEU A 19 -0.39 1.19 12.79
CA LEU A 19 -0.42 0.39 14.02
C LEU A 19 0.89 -0.37 14.26
N SER A 20 1.44 -0.99 13.21
CA SER A 20 2.73 -1.70 13.24
C SER A 20 3.87 -0.77 13.68
N GLY A 21 3.90 0.45 13.14
CA GLY A 21 4.85 1.49 13.52
C GLY A 21 4.70 1.93 14.98
N THR A 22 3.47 2.24 15.41
CA THR A 22 3.20 2.64 16.81
C THR A 22 3.59 1.54 17.82
N MET A 23 3.28 0.27 17.52
CA MET A 23 3.64 -0.85 18.39
C MET A 23 5.16 -1.05 18.46
N SER A 24 5.86 -0.87 17.34
CA SER A 24 7.33 -0.93 17.29
C SER A 24 7.97 0.19 18.12
N VAL A 25 7.42 1.41 18.05
CA VAL A 25 7.87 2.56 18.87
C VAL A 25 7.65 2.30 20.36
N ASN A 26 6.58 1.59 20.72
CA ASN A 26 6.29 1.19 22.11
C ASN A 26 7.13 -0.01 22.60
N GLY A 27 8.15 -0.44 21.84
CA GLY A 27 9.08 -1.51 22.24
C GLY A 27 8.54 -2.93 22.04
N LYS A 28 7.44 -3.10 21.31
CA LYS A 28 6.90 -4.43 20.99
C LYS A 28 7.66 -5.06 19.84
N LYS A 29 7.91 -6.35 19.92
CA LYS A 29 8.48 -7.14 18.83
C LYS A 29 7.39 -7.47 17.81
N VAL A 30 7.30 -6.66 16.76
CA VAL A 30 6.23 -6.75 15.75
C VAL A 30 6.68 -7.55 14.53
N ARG A 31 5.84 -8.49 14.07
CA ARG A 31 5.97 -9.12 12.76
C ARG A 31 4.86 -8.62 11.82
N HIS A 32 5.21 -7.79 10.85
CA HIS A 32 4.28 -7.33 9.83
C HIS A 32 4.44 -8.17 8.57
N MET A 33 3.39 -8.90 8.19
CA MET A 33 3.35 -9.70 6.97
C MET A 33 2.21 -9.27 6.07
N ASP A 34 2.39 -9.52 4.78
CA ASP A 34 1.40 -9.28 3.76
C ASP A 34 1.38 -10.46 2.77
N GLY A 35 0.18 -10.87 2.37
CA GLY A 35 -0.01 -11.89 1.32
C GLY A 35 -0.03 -11.31 -0.09
N ASN A 36 -0.06 -9.99 -0.23
CA ASN A 36 -0.01 -9.31 -1.51
C ASN A 36 1.45 -8.97 -1.90
N PRO A 37 1.87 -9.16 -3.16
CA PRO A 37 3.21 -8.78 -3.60
C PRO A 37 3.43 -7.25 -3.71
N TYR A 38 2.39 -6.44 -3.43
CA TYR A 38 2.44 -4.97 -3.52
C TYR A 38 2.10 -4.33 -2.18
N VAL A 39 3.03 -3.50 -1.68
CA VAL A 39 2.83 -2.64 -0.51
C VAL A 39 1.70 -1.65 -0.79
N GLY A 40 0.78 -1.48 0.17
CA GLY A 40 -0.28 -0.48 0.08
C GLY A 40 -1.65 -1.01 -0.37
N ALA A 41 -1.82 -2.29 -0.69
CA ALA A 41 -3.15 -2.89 -0.89
C ALA A 41 -4.03 -2.12 -1.90
N ARG A 42 -5.33 -2.01 -1.57
CA ARG A 42 -6.34 -1.11 -2.15
C ARG A 42 -6.09 0.39 -1.90
N ALA A 43 -4.92 0.83 -1.45
CA ALA A 43 -4.62 2.25 -1.25
C ALA A 43 -3.89 2.85 -2.45
N LEU A 44 -2.93 2.13 -3.04
CA LEU A 44 -2.06 2.65 -4.11
C LEU A 44 -1.95 1.66 -5.28
N LEU A 45 -2.26 2.16 -6.47
CA LEU A 45 -1.84 1.55 -7.72
C LEU A 45 -0.60 2.28 -8.22
N SER A 46 0.58 1.74 -7.93
CA SER A 46 1.74 2.07 -8.75
C SER A 46 1.59 1.32 -10.08
N LEU A 47 1.83 1.99 -11.21
CA LEU A 47 1.72 1.39 -12.54
C LEU A 47 3.09 0.94 -13.11
N PRO A 48 3.94 0.13 -12.42
CA PRO A 48 5.07 -0.47 -13.10
C PRO A 48 4.57 -1.69 -13.87
N GLY A 49 4.48 -1.52 -15.18
CA GLY A 49 4.68 -2.62 -16.12
C GLY A 49 3.56 -3.64 -16.29
N ARG A 50 3.12 -4.41 -15.28
CA ARG A 50 2.50 -5.73 -15.60
C ARG A 50 1.41 -6.32 -14.69
N SER A 51 1.07 -5.81 -13.51
CA SER A 51 0.31 -6.66 -12.55
C SER A 51 -1.08 -6.22 -12.09
N CYS A 52 -1.51 -4.98 -12.35
CA CYS A 52 -2.86 -4.54 -11.97
C CYS A 52 -3.71 -4.08 -13.17
N ILE A 53 -3.28 -4.51 -14.36
CA ILE A 53 -3.84 -4.21 -15.69
C ILE A 53 -5.07 -5.11 -15.95
N GLY A 54 -6.01 -5.18 -15.01
CA GLY A 54 -7.32 -5.79 -15.24
C GLY A 54 -8.40 -4.73 -15.49
N ALA A 55 -8.43 -3.71 -14.62
CA ALA A 55 -9.39 -2.61 -14.71
C ALA A 55 -8.88 -1.44 -15.57
N VAL A 56 -7.57 -1.17 -15.55
CA VAL A 56 -6.93 -0.05 -16.28
C VAL A 56 -6.61 -0.40 -17.73
N SER A 57 -6.45 -1.68 -18.07
CA SER A 57 -6.23 -2.17 -19.45
C SER A 57 -7.31 -1.72 -20.42
N ARG A 58 -8.56 -1.60 -19.96
CA ARG A 58 -9.68 -1.16 -20.79
C ARG A 58 -9.51 0.28 -21.30
N TRP A 59 -8.63 1.06 -20.68
CA TRP A 59 -8.34 2.46 -21.03
C TRP A 59 -7.00 2.65 -21.75
N ARG A 60 -6.18 1.60 -21.84
CA ARG A 60 -4.90 1.58 -22.58
C ARG A 60 -5.15 1.63 -24.09
N GLY A 61 -5.46 2.82 -24.59
CA GLY A 61 -5.66 3.05 -26.02
C GLY A 61 -6.48 4.30 -26.33
N ARG A 62 -7.14 4.92 -25.34
CA ARG A 62 -8.02 6.07 -25.55
C ARG A 62 -7.45 7.42 -25.14
N LEU A 63 -6.31 7.46 -24.45
CA LEU A 63 -5.83 8.66 -23.76
C LEU A 63 -4.32 8.83 -23.93
N SER A 64 -3.91 10.02 -24.39
CA SER A 64 -2.52 10.47 -24.47
C SER A 64 -2.00 10.87 -23.08
N VAL A 65 -2.00 9.93 -22.13
CA VAL A 65 -1.73 10.21 -20.71
C VAL A 65 -0.28 9.95 -20.30
N GLY A 66 0.72 10.05 -21.18
CA GLY A 66 2.13 9.91 -20.77
C GLY A 66 2.53 8.50 -20.30
N LEU A 67 3.67 8.35 -19.61
CA LEU A 67 4.19 7.04 -19.19
C LEU A 67 3.56 6.59 -17.87
N GLY A 68 3.37 5.28 -17.69
CA GLY A 68 2.77 4.75 -16.46
C GLY A 68 3.53 5.09 -15.17
N ARG A 69 4.83 5.41 -15.25
CA ARG A 69 5.62 5.86 -14.08
C ARG A 69 5.25 7.28 -13.61
N ASP A 70 4.61 8.06 -14.48
CA ASP A 70 4.24 9.45 -14.19
C ASP A 70 2.95 9.50 -13.34
N TRP A 71 2.30 8.36 -13.13
CA TRP A 71 1.02 8.25 -12.43
C TRP A 71 1.09 7.30 -11.25
N ASN A 72 0.73 7.82 -10.09
CA ASN A 72 0.33 7.03 -8.93
C ASN A 72 -1.14 7.31 -8.69
N VAL A 73 -1.98 6.29 -8.83
CA VAL A 73 -3.43 6.43 -8.69
C VAL A 73 -3.87 5.74 -7.41
N ASP A 74 -4.32 6.53 -6.46
CA ASP A 74 -4.90 6.01 -5.24
C ASP A 74 -6.26 5.37 -5.56
N LEU A 75 -6.43 4.12 -5.13
CA LEU A 75 -7.71 3.42 -5.29
C LEU A 75 -8.79 3.95 -4.32
N THR A 76 -8.37 4.58 -3.22
CA THR A 76 -9.25 5.28 -2.27
C THR A 76 -8.57 6.58 -1.84
N PRO A 77 -8.67 7.67 -2.64
CA PRO A 77 -8.00 8.93 -2.33
C PRO A 77 -8.56 9.55 -1.05
N LYS A 78 -7.65 9.99 -0.17
CA LYS A 78 -7.97 10.66 1.11
C LYS A 78 -6.99 11.81 1.32
N PHE A 79 -7.48 12.93 1.83
CA PHE A 79 -6.64 14.07 2.21
C PHE A 79 -6.22 13.97 3.68
N LEU A 80 -5.03 14.49 3.98
CA LEU A 80 -4.59 14.72 5.35
C LEU A 80 -4.98 16.15 5.76
N MET A 81 -5.61 16.29 6.92
CA MET A 81 -5.94 17.59 7.49
C MET A 81 -4.71 18.13 8.21
N ALA A 82 -4.29 19.35 7.86
CA ALA A 82 -3.27 20.07 8.63
C ALA A 82 -3.89 20.66 9.90
N LEU A 83 -3.12 20.70 10.98
CA LEU A 83 -3.45 21.48 12.17
C LEU A 83 -2.82 22.87 11.98
N SER A 84 -3.64 23.92 12.11
CA SER A 84 -3.22 25.33 12.07
C SER A 84 -2.71 25.81 13.42
#